data_AF-A0A9X3TEJ2-F1
#
_entry.id   AF-A0A9X3TEJ2-F1
#
_cell.length_a   1.000
_cell.length_b   1.000
_cell.length_c   1.000
_cell.angle_alpha   90.00
_cell.angle_beta   90.00
_cell.angle_gamma   90.00
#
_symmetry.space_group_name_H-M   'P 1'
#
loop_
_entity.id
_entity.type
_entity.pdbx_description
1 polymer ?
#
loop_
_entity_poly.entity_id
_entity_poly.type
_entity_poly.pdbx_seq_one_letter_code
_entity_poly.pdbx_strand_id
1 'polypeptide(L)'
;MLNIPFEFNKDKVPDLIDLLPSMPVDMFVKVADQNGSVSLEEEEFLEKVSKAAKNACHPVLRGISAIGVLLATATEEVPLETFNDIGWLIQSLGEQVSALNNVQSEAEVLLGASRKNKISKGNGGLMS
;
A
#
# COMPACT_ATOMS: atom_id res chain seq x y z
N MET A 1 31.48 13.74 13.20
CA MET A 1 30.06 13.38 13.40
C MET A 1 29.27 14.12 12.34
N LEU A 2 28.61 13.41 11.43
CA LEU A 2 27.78 14.01 10.38
C LEU A 2 26.39 14.27 10.98
N ASN A 3 25.99 15.54 11.05
CA ASN A 3 24.65 15.96 11.45
C ASN A 3 23.62 15.40 10.47
N ILE A 4 22.71 14.57 10.97
CA ILE A 4 21.50 14.15 10.25
C ILE A 4 20.62 15.42 10.14
N PRO A 5 20.25 15.87 8.93
CA PRO A 5 19.72 17.24 8.71
C PRO A 5 18.21 17.35 8.96
N PHE A 6 17.67 16.65 9.95
CA PHE A 6 16.26 16.75 10.30
C PHE A 6 16.06 16.50 11.79
N GLU A 7 15.85 17.59 12.54
CA GLU A 7 15.23 17.56 13.86
C GLU A 7 13.72 17.74 13.67
N PHE A 8 12.94 16.73 14.07
CA PHE A 8 11.48 16.86 14.10
C PHE A 8 11.10 17.78 15.27
N ASN A 9 10.77 19.03 14.95
CA ASN A 9 10.14 19.94 15.89
C ASN A 9 8.81 19.33 16.35
N LYS A 10 8.63 19.27 17.68
CA LYS A 10 7.61 18.49 18.42
C LYS A 10 6.12 18.77 18.13
N ASP A 11 5.76 19.57 17.14
CA ASP A 11 4.36 19.88 16.87
C ASP A 11 3.93 19.43 15.47
N LYS A 12 3.17 18.33 15.47
CA LYS A 12 2.63 17.56 14.34
C LYS A 12 3.66 16.65 13.66
N VAL A 13 4.05 15.58 14.37
CA VAL A 13 4.40 14.34 13.67
C VAL A 13 3.16 14.01 12.84
N PRO A 14 3.21 14.05 11.49
CA PRO A 14 2.11 13.52 10.69
C PRO A 14 1.88 12.11 11.21
N ASP A 15 0.65 11.77 11.59
CA ASP A 15 0.38 10.43 12.07
C ASP A 15 0.89 9.50 10.95
N LEU A 16 1.79 8.57 11.27
CA LEU A 16 2.38 7.69 10.25
C LEU A 16 1.28 6.96 9.46
N ILE A 17 0.12 6.80 10.10
CA ILE A 17 -1.15 6.33 9.56
C ILE A 17 -1.66 7.22 8.42
N ASP A 18 -1.61 8.55 8.56
CA ASP A 18 -2.07 9.52 7.54
C ASP A 18 -1.21 9.46 6.27
N LEU A 19 0.02 8.96 6.39
CA LEU A 19 0.95 8.78 5.27
C LEU A 19 0.81 7.41 4.59
N LEU A 20 -0.03 6.52 5.14
CA LEU A 20 -0.23 5.21 4.54
C LEU A 20 -1.00 5.36 3.22
N PRO A 21 -0.54 4.67 2.16
CA PRO A 21 -1.25 4.70 0.89
C PRO A 21 -2.65 4.11 1.06
N SER A 22 -3.64 4.78 0.49
CA SER A 22 -5.03 4.35 0.49
C SER A 22 -5.67 4.59 -0.87
N MET A 23 -6.65 3.75 -1.23
CA MET A 23 -7.42 3.94 -2.44
C MET A 23 -8.42 5.08 -2.26
N PRO A 24 -8.59 5.99 -3.25
CA PRO A 24 -9.60 7.04 -3.17
C PRO A 24 -11.02 6.50 -3.00
N VAL A 25 -11.75 7.01 -2.01
CA VAL A 25 -13.11 6.54 -1.67
C VAL A 25 -14.10 6.73 -2.81
N ASP A 26 -13.93 7.79 -3.61
CA ASP A 26 -14.78 8.11 -4.75
C ASP A 26 -14.72 7.02 -5.84
N MET A 27 -13.59 6.32 -5.97
CA MET A 27 -13.48 5.16 -6.86
C MET A 27 -14.45 4.07 -6.44
N PHE A 28 -14.53 3.73 -5.15
CA PHE A 28 -15.50 2.74 -4.66
C PHE A 28 -16.94 3.17 -4.91
N VAL A 29 -17.27 4.44 -4.62
CA VAL A 29 -18.60 4.97 -4.85
C VAL A 29 -19.00 4.85 -6.33
N LYS A 30 -18.07 5.12 -7.25
CA LYS A 30 -18.31 5.01 -8.70
C LYS A 30 -18.59 3.59 -9.18
N VAL A 31 -18.05 2.55 -8.55
CA VAL A 31 -18.24 1.15 -8.99
C VAL A 31 -19.25 0.38 -8.12
N ALA A 32 -19.66 0.94 -6.98
CA ALA A 32 -20.62 0.33 -6.07
C ALA A 32 -22.04 0.25 -6.67
N ASP A 33 -22.42 1.20 -7.52
CA ASP A 33 -23.62 1.08 -8.36
C ASP A 33 -23.33 0.06 -9.47
N GLN A 34 -24.22 -0.92 -9.70
CA GLN A 34 -24.10 -1.89 -10.80
C GLN A 34 -24.13 -1.22 -12.19
N ASN A 35 -24.62 0.02 -12.25
CA ASN A 35 -24.55 0.88 -13.42
C ASN A 35 -23.31 1.78 -13.46
N GLY A 36 -22.49 1.75 -12.43
CA GLY A 36 -21.24 2.50 -12.32
C GLY A 36 -20.07 1.77 -12.96
N SER A 37 -19.16 2.49 -13.60
CA SER A 37 -17.92 1.93 -14.15
C SER A 37 -16.85 3.01 -14.19
N VAL A 38 -15.60 2.63 -13.98
CA VAL A 38 -14.49 3.56 -14.18
C VAL A 38 -14.19 3.74 -15.68
N SER A 39 -13.73 4.93 -16.03
CA SER A 39 -13.23 5.26 -17.37
C SER A 39 -12.00 4.43 -17.73
N LEU A 40 -11.61 4.42 -19.01
CA LEU A 40 -10.42 3.69 -19.44
C LEU A 40 -9.14 4.23 -18.77
N GLU A 41 -9.03 5.55 -18.61
CA GLU A 41 -7.90 6.19 -17.93
C GLU A 41 -7.81 5.79 -16.46
N GLU A 42 -8.96 5.71 -15.77
CA GLU A 42 -9.03 5.23 -14.39
C GLU A 42 -8.73 3.72 -14.29
N GLU A 43 -9.09 2.91 -15.28
CA GLU A 43 -8.68 1.50 -15.33
C GLU A 43 -7.16 1.35 -15.48
N GLU A 44 -6.54 2.10 -16.39
CA GLU A 44 -5.08 2.13 -16.53
C GLU A 44 -4.40 2.60 -15.24
N PHE A 45 -5.00 3.59 -14.56
CA PHE A 45 -4.52 4.05 -13.26
C PHE A 45 -4.58 2.91 -12.23
N LEU A 46 -5.71 2.21 -12.08
CA LEU A 46 -5.85 1.10 -11.14
C LEU A 46 -4.88 -0.05 -11.45
N GLU A 47 -4.62 -0.35 -12.72
CA GLU A 47 -3.60 -1.33 -13.13
C GLU A 47 -2.18 -0.90 -12.72
N LYS A 48 -1.84 0.38 -12.93
CA LYS A 48 -0.56 0.95 -12.51
C LYS A 48 -0.43 0.94 -10.98
N VAL A 49 -1.49 1.27 -10.24
CA VAL A 49 -1.52 1.25 -8.77
C VAL A 49 -1.32 -0.16 -8.24
N SER A 50 -2.07 -1.15 -8.73
CA SER A 50 -1.89 -2.56 -8.32
C SER A 50 -0.46 -3.03 -8.55
N LYS A 51 0.10 -2.76 -9.74
CA LYS A 51 1.48 -3.12 -10.06
C LYS A 51 2.52 -2.38 -9.20
N ALA A 52 2.31 -1.09 -8.96
CA ALA A 52 3.19 -0.28 -8.13
C ALA A 52 3.19 -0.76 -6.67
N ALA A 53 2.00 -1.03 -6.11
CA ALA A 53 1.85 -1.56 -4.76
C ALA A 53 2.57 -2.90 -4.60
N LYS A 54 2.36 -3.83 -5.54
CA LYS A 54 3.07 -5.12 -5.57
C LYS A 54 4.59 -4.95 -5.65
N ASN A 55 5.06 -4.05 -6.51
CA ASN A 55 6.49 -3.79 -6.68
C ASN A 55 7.12 -3.13 -5.44
N ALA A 56 6.36 -2.33 -4.69
CA ALA A 56 6.82 -1.68 -3.47
C ALA A 56 6.88 -2.64 -2.27
N CYS A 57 5.94 -3.59 -2.14
CA CYS A 57 5.93 -4.57 -1.05
C CYS A 57 7.21 -5.43 -1.01
N HIS A 58 7.67 -5.89 -2.19
CA HIS A 58 8.77 -6.86 -2.28
C HIS A 58 10.11 -6.38 -1.68
N PRO A 59 10.64 -5.18 -2.01
CA PRO A 59 11.87 -4.69 -1.41
C PRO A 59 11.73 -4.43 0.09
N VAL A 60 10.56 -3.96 0.57
CA VAL A 60 10.32 -3.73 1.99
C VAL A 60 10.37 -5.04 2.78
N LEU A 61 9.68 -6.07 2.31
CA LEU A 61 9.72 -7.41 2.93
C LEU A 61 11.14 -8.00 2.94
N ARG A 62 11.90 -7.82 1.86
CA ARG A 62 13.32 -8.21 1.83
C ARG A 62 14.17 -7.43 2.82
N GLY A 63 13.89 -6.13 2.99
CA GLY A 63 14.55 -5.28 3.98
C GLY A 63 14.30 -5.77 5.41
N ILE A 64 13.05 -6.05 5.77
CA ILE A 64 12.67 -6.62 7.07
C ILE A 64 13.40 -7.96 7.29
N SER A 65 13.42 -8.83 6.29
CA SER A 65 14.13 -10.11 6.38
C SER A 65 15.65 -9.92 6.58
N ALA A 66 16.27 -8.97 5.87
CA ALA A 66 17.69 -8.67 6.02
C ALA A 66 18.01 -8.14 7.43
N ILE A 67 17.15 -7.29 8.01
CA ILE A 67 17.28 -6.84 9.41
C ILE A 67 17.25 -8.05 10.36
N GLY A 68 16.32 -8.98 10.16
CA GLY A 68 16.24 -10.20 10.96
C GLY A 68 17.51 -11.07 10.88
N VAL A 69 18.09 -11.21 9.68
CA VAL A 69 19.36 -11.93 9.49
C VAL A 69 20.50 -11.21 10.23
N LEU A 70 20.60 -9.88 10.08
CA LEU A 70 21.63 -9.08 10.76
C LEU A 70 21.56 -9.25 12.29
N LEU A 71 20.36 -9.16 12.88
CA LEU A 71 20.14 -9.39 14.30
C LEU A 71 20.53 -10.80 14.73
N ALA A 72 20.18 -11.82 13.94
CA ALA A 72 20.52 -13.21 14.25
C ALA A 72 22.02 -13.51 14.16
N THR A 73 22.75 -12.77 13.33
CA THR A 73 24.20 -12.91 13.14
C THR A 73 25.03 -11.94 13.99
N ALA A 74 24.40 -11.10 14.80
CA ALA A 74 25.10 -10.16 15.66
C ALA A 74 25.98 -10.90 16.66
N THR A 75 27.30 -10.68 16.55
CA THR A 75 28.30 -11.28 17.45
C THR A 75 28.57 -10.43 18.69
N GLU A 76 28.12 -9.18 18.66
CA GLU A 76 28.22 -8.22 19.76
C GLU A 76 26.87 -8.03 20.43
N GLU A 77 26.88 -7.67 21.71
CA GLU A 77 25.67 -7.35 22.44
C GLU A 77 25.01 -6.10 21.85
N VAL A 78 23.80 -6.26 21.31
CA VAL A 78 23.02 -5.15 20.76
C VAL A 78 22.40 -4.39 21.93
N PRO A 79 22.64 -3.06 22.06
CA PRO A 79 22.03 -2.27 23.13
C PRO A 79 20.50 -2.34 23.08
N LEU A 80 19.86 -2.37 24.26
CA LEU A 80 18.40 -2.46 24.38
C LEU A 80 17.67 -1.34 23.62
N GLU A 81 18.21 -0.12 23.64
CA GLU A 81 17.69 1.02 22.88
C GLU A 81 17.68 0.73 21.37
N THR A 82 18.80 0.25 20.84
CA THR A 82 18.91 -0.15 19.43
C THR A 82 17.93 -1.28 19.07
N PHE A 83 17.72 -2.24 19.98
CA PHE A 83 16.74 -3.30 19.75
C PHE A 83 15.30 -2.75 19.68
N ASN A 84 14.96 -1.80 20.54
CA ASN A 84 13.66 -1.14 20.52
C ASN A 84 13.46 -0.32 19.23
N ASP A 85 14.46 0.45 18.80
CA ASP A 85 14.41 1.22 17.55
C ASP A 85 14.22 0.33 16.33
N ILE A 86 14.91 -0.81 16.29
CA ILE A 86 14.74 -1.81 15.22
C ILE A 86 13.33 -2.42 15.28
N GLY A 87 12.81 -2.71 16.47
CA GLY A 87 11.43 -3.17 16.66
C GLY A 87 10.40 -2.19 16.09
N TRP A 88 10.54 -0.90 16.41
CA TRP A 88 9.69 0.16 15.87
C TRP A 88 9.81 0.27 14.34
N LEU A 89 11.03 0.21 13.81
CA LEU A 89 11.25 0.23 12.37
C LEU A 89 10.56 -0.94 11.67
N ILE A 90 10.71 -2.18 12.19
CA ILE A 90 10.06 -3.36 11.63
C ILE A 90 8.54 -3.22 11.66
N GLN A 91 7.99 -2.72 12.77
CA GLN A 91 6.55 -2.49 12.92
C GLN A 91 6.04 -1.49 11.87
N SER A 92 6.69 -0.33 11.74
CA SER A 92 6.28 0.69 10.76
C SER A 92 6.43 0.20 9.32
N LEU A 93 7.47 -0.57 8.99
CA LEU A 93 7.62 -1.19 7.67
C LEU A 93 6.52 -2.24 7.42
N GLY A 94 6.13 -3.00 8.45
CA GLY A 94 5.02 -3.96 8.39
C GLY A 94 3.68 -3.29 8.11
N GLU A 95 3.39 -2.16 8.78
CA GLU A 95 2.20 -1.35 8.53
C GLU A 95 2.16 -0.81 7.10
N GLN A 96 3.30 -0.33 6.58
CA GLN A 96 3.40 0.12 5.18
C GLN A 96 3.13 -1.02 4.19
N VAL A 97 3.69 -2.22 4.43
CA VAL A 97 3.42 -3.39 3.59
C VAL A 97 1.95 -3.77 3.62
N SER A 98 1.31 -3.72 4.80
CA SER A 98 -0.12 -3.99 4.94
C SER A 98 -0.95 -2.99 4.15
N ALA A 99 -0.65 -1.69 4.24
CA ALA A 99 -1.34 -0.65 3.48
C ALA A 99 -1.19 -0.82 1.96
N LEU A 100 0.02 -1.13 1.49
CA LEU A 100 0.28 -1.41 0.08
C LEU A 100 -0.50 -2.64 -0.41
N ASN A 101 -0.54 -3.72 0.36
CA ASN A 101 -1.32 -4.91 0.02
C ASN A 101 -2.82 -4.61 -0.05
N ASN A 102 -3.34 -3.78 0.87
CA ASN A 102 -4.73 -3.34 0.84
C ASN A 102 -5.01 -2.55 -0.44
N VAL A 103 -4.19 -1.55 -0.76
CA VAL A 103 -4.32 -0.76 -2.00
C VAL A 103 -4.26 -1.63 -3.26
N GLN A 104 -3.37 -2.63 -3.29
CA GLN A 104 -3.31 -3.58 -4.39
C GLN A 104 -4.63 -4.35 -4.52
N SER A 105 -5.12 -4.91 -3.42
CA SER A 105 -6.35 -5.71 -3.41
C SER A 105 -7.56 -4.87 -3.81
N GLU A 106 -7.67 -3.65 -3.28
CA GLU A 106 -8.71 -2.68 -3.61
C GLU A 106 -8.70 -2.34 -5.10
N ALA A 107 -7.52 -2.10 -5.68
CA ALA A 107 -7.38 -1.83 -7.11
C ALA A 107 -7.88 -3.00 -7.97
N GLU A 108 -7.51 -4.23 -7.62
CA GLU A 108 -7.94 -5.44 -8.32
C GLU A 108 -9.46 -5.66 -8.21
N VAL A 109 -10.05 -5.40 -7.03
CA VAL A 109 -11.49 -5.47 -6.80
C VAL A 109 -12.24 -4.44 -7.64
N LEU A 110 -11.78 -3.19 -7.65
CA LEU A 110 -12.40 -2.12 -8.44
C LEU A 110 -12.35 -2.40 -9.95
N LEU A 111 -11.21 -2.90 -10.45
CA LEU A 111 -11.08 -3.35 -11.84
C LEU A 111 -12.05 -4.48 -12.16
N GLY A 112 -12.12 -5.49 -11.29
CA GLY A 112 -13.03 -6.62 -11.45
C GLY A 112 -14.49 -6.18 -11.49
N ALA A 113 -14.90 -5.32 -10.56
CA ALA A 113 -16.24 -4.76 -10.49
C ALA A 113 -16.58 -3.91 -11.73
N SER A 114 -15.66 -3.01 -12.15
CA SER A 114 -15.87 -2.15 -13.32
C SER A 114 -16.06 -2.96 -14.60
N ARG A 115 -15.21 -3.96 -14.83
CA ARG A 115 -15.29 -4.86 -15.98
C ARG A 115 -16.61 -5.64 -15.98
N LYS A 116 -17.03 -6.14 -14.82
CA LYS A 116 -18.32 -6.84 -14.65
C LYS A 116 -19.50 -5.94 -15.00
N ASN A 117 -19.51 -4.70 -14.51
CA ASN A 117 -20.57 -3.73 -14.78
C ASN A 117 -20.64 -3.37 -16.28
N LYS A 118 -19.49 -3.19 -16.94
CA LYS A 118 -19.41 -2.97 -18.40
C LYS A 118 -20.00 -4.14 -19.20
N ILE A 119 -19.66 -5.38 -18.83
CA ILE A 119 -20.21 -6.59 -19.48
C ILE A 119 -21.73 -6.69 -19.28
N SER A 120 -22.22 -6.42 -18.06
CA SER A 120 -23.66 -6.45 -17.75
C SER A 120 -24.47 -5.46 -18.60
N LYS A 121 -23.87 -4.32 -18.96
CA LYS A 121 -24.47 -3.35 -19.90
C LYS A 121 -24.40 -3.81 -21.36
N GLY A 122 -23.26 -4.37 -21.78
CA GLY A 122 -23.04 -4.82 -23.16
C GLY A 122 -23.94 -5.99 -23.58
N ASN A 123 -24.27 -6.90 -22.65
CA ASN A 123 -25.16 -8.03 -22.92
C ASN A 123 -26.66 -7.70 -22.86
N GLY A 124 -27.04 -6.45 -22.55
CA GLY A 124 -28.44 -6.01 -22.55
C GLY A 124 -29.02 -5.73 -23.95
N GLY A 125 -28.19 -5.71 -25.00
CA GLY A 125 -28.58 -5.35 -26.37
C GLY A 125 -28.87 -6.52 -27.33
N LEU A 126 -28.79 -7.77 -26.88
CA LEU A 126 -29.05 -8.96 -27.71
C LEU A 126 -30.46 -9.57 -27.49
N MET A 127 -31.36 -8.85 -26.81
CA MET A 127 -32.74 -9.28 -26.54
C MET A 127 -33.74 -8.21 -27.02
N SER A 128 -33.71 -7.90 -28.32
CA SER A 128 -34.80 -7.18 -29.01
C SER A 128 -34.79 -7.53 -30.49
#